data_AF-A0A059DR85-F1
#
_entry.id   AF-A0A059DR85-F1
#
_cell.length_a   1.000
_cell.length_b   1.000
_cell.length_c   1.000
_cell.angle_alpha   90.00
_cell.angle_beta   90.00
_cell.angle_gamma   90.00
#
_symmetry.space_group_name_H-M   'P 1'
#
loop_
_entity.id
_entity.type
_entity.pdbx_description
1 polymer ?
#
loop_
_entity_poly.entity_id
_entity_poly.type
_entity_poly.pdbx_seq_one_letter_code
_entity_poly.pdbx_strand_id
1 'polypeptide(L)'
;MLHNNPPPAAELFAEEIDSLKARAEAFGEVTDANAGEASDLIKLAKKLAKDIDDKRKEEKQPHLDAGRQIDGTYNPLVDAAKKAVAAVEKALTAFVVEQKRKAEEARREAERKAAEEAEKARRLQNDALLAEDAAAAAKAAENEAKLVAAEEKQAGNVKGSEGFRASGLRTVRKAKITNATMLVTHYMSRPEVIELCERLANADIRAAKGAQVAIPGIEVVETDTLV
;
A
#
# COMPACT_ATOMS: atom_id res chain seq x y z
N MET A 1 -4.51 47.08 -16.77
CA MET A 1 -4.48 46.48 -15.41
C MET A 1 -3.06 46.06 -15.14
N LEU A 2 -2.31 46.83 -14.34
CA LEU A 2 -0.97 46.42 -13.91
C LEU A 2 -1.14 45.18 -13.03
N HIS A 3 -0.73 44.03 -13.55
CA HIS A 3 -0.54 42.85 -12.73
C HIS A 3 0.68 43.15 -11.86
N ASN A 4 0.42 43.52 -10.61
CA ASN A 4 1.43 43.55 -9.56
C ASN A 4 1.87 42.10 -9.35
N ASN A 5 2.81 41.64 -10.18
CA ASN A 5 3.45 40.35 -9.99
C ASN A 5 4.33 40.52 -8.76
N PRO A 6 3.96 39.97 -7.59
CA PRO A 6 4.80 40.08 -6.41
C PRO A 6 6.19 39.52 -6.75
N PRO A 7 7.27 40.08 -6.17
CA PRO A 7 8.61 39.56 -6.39
C PRO A 7 8.61 38.03 -6.18
N PRO A 8 9.39 37.27 -6.98
CA PRO A 8 9.46 35.82 -6.84
C PRO A 8 9.63 35.43 -5.37
N ALA A 9 8.96 34.36 -4.92
CA ALA A 9 8.98 33.96 -3.50
C ALA A 9 10.40 33.76 -2.93
N ALA A 10 11.38 33.49 -3.81
CA ALA A 10 12.80 33.40 -3.46
C ALA A 10 13.46 34.73 -3.09
N GLU A 11 12.93 35.87 -3.55
CA GLU A 11 13.47 37.21 -3.31
C GLU A 11 12.85 37.87 -2.06
N LEU A 12 11.70 37.39 -1.59
CA LEU A 12 10.95 37.99 -0.46
C LEU A 12 11.69 37.96 0.88
N PHE A 13 12.62 37.02 1.07
CA PHE A 13 13.35 36.81 2.33
C PHE A 13 14.87 36.74 2.13
N ALA A 14 15.36 37.02 0.91
CA ALA A 14 16.76 36.82 0.56
C ALA A 14 17.68 37.71 1.41
N GLU A 15 17.33 38.99 1.58
CA GLU A 15 18.11 39.95 2.36
C GLU A 15 18.16 39.57 3.86
N GLU A 16 17.04 39.14 4.43
CA GLU A 16 16.97 38.70 5.82
C GLU A 16 17.75 37.40 6.07
N ILE A 17 17.68 36.46 5.12
CA ILE A 17 18.47 35.22 5.15
C ILE A 17 19.97 35.56 5.09
N ASP A 18 20.38 36.43 4.18
CA ASP A 18 21.79 36.77 4.00
C ASP A 18 22.31 37.60 5.18
N SER A 19 21.51 38.51 5.75
CA SER A 19 21.85 39.19 6.99
C SER A 19 21.99 38.23 8.16
N LEU A 20 21.13 37.20 8.28
CA LEU A 20 21.24 36.22 9.36
C LEU A 20 22.46 35.33 9.19
N LYS A 21 22.76 34.88 7.97
CA LYS A 21 23.98 34.11 7.66
C LYS A 21 25.22 34.90 8.04
N ALA A 22 25.33 36.15 7.61
CA ALA A 22 26.48 36.99 7.93
C ALA A 22 26.65 37.19 9.44
N ARG A 23 25.55 37.38 10.19
CA ARG A 23 25.59 37.49 11.65
C ARG A 23 26.00 36.17 12.33
N ALA A 24 25.52 35.04 11.81
CA ALA A 24 25.86 33.72 12.35
C ALA A 24 27.33 33.36 12.09
N GLU A 25 27.84 33.64 10.89
CA GLU A 25 29.25 33.42 10.53
C GLU A 25 30.20 34.31 11.34
N ALA A 26 29.79 35.54 11.63
CA ALA A 26 30.60 36.50 12.39
C ALA A 26 30.50 36.34 13.93
N PHE A 27 29.63 35.47 14.45
CA PHE A 27 29.30 35.43 15.88
C PHE A 27 30.48 34.98 16.76
N GLY A 28 31.33 34.07 16.27
CA GLY A 28 32.48 33.56 17.00
C GLY A 28 32.11 32.66 18.18
N GLU A 29 33.01 32.58 19.18
CA GLU A 29 32.83 31.72 20.37
C GLU A 29 31.73 32.29 21.29
N VAL A 30 30.88 31.40 21.79
CA VAL A 30 29.84 31.76 22.77
C VAL A 30 30.47 31.77 24.17
N THR A 31 30.32 32.90 24.86
CA THR A 31 30.79 33.15 26.23
C THR A 31 29.63 33.66 27.08
N ASP A 32 29.78 33.71 28.40
CA ASP A 32 28.75 34.23 29.31
C ASP A 32 28.33 35.67 28.96
N ALA A 33 29.22 36.46 28.35
CA ALA A 33 28.95 37.84 27.97
C ALA A 33 28.06 37.98 26.72
N ASN A 34 28.09 37.02 25.79
CA ASN A 34 27.34 37.06 24.52
C ASN A 34 26.29 35.94 24.38
N ALA A 35 26.13 35.07 25.39
CA ALA A 35 25.16 33.98 25.36
C ALA A 35 23.70 34.45 25.11
N GLY A 36 23.35 35.63 25.62
CA GLY A 36 22.05 36.27 25.33
C GLY A 36 21.87 36.61 23.85
N GLU A 37 22.89 37.22 23.24
CA GLU A 37 22.88 37.57 21.80
C GLU A 37 22.86 36.32 20.92
N ALA A 38 23.55 35.24 21.33
CA ALA A 38 23.51 33.95 20.66
C ALA A 38 22.09 33.35 20.68
N SER A 39 21.43 33.41 21.84
CA SER A 39 20.04 32.95 22.01
C SER A 39 19.08 33.72 21.11
N ASP A 40 19.23 35.04 21.03
CA ASP A 40 18.37 35.89 20.21
C ASP A 40 18.61 35.68 18.72
N LEU A 41 19.86 35.48 18.29
CA LEU A 41 20.17 35.14 16.90
C LEU A 41 19.52 33.82 16.47
N ILE A 42 19.56 32.80 17.33
CA ILE A 42 18.88 31.51 17.11
C ILE A 42 17.36 31.71 16.98
N LYS A 43 16.76 32.50 17.88
CA LYS A 43 15.31 32.78 17.83
C LYS A 43 14.91 33.55 16.58
N LEU A 44 15.72 34.52 16.15
CA LEU A 44 15.48 35.27 14.91
C LEU A 44 15.51 34.34 13.69
N ALA A 45 16.49 33.42 13.62
CA ALA A 45 16.55 32.42 12.55
C ALA A 45 15.35 31.47 12.54
N LYS A 46 14.95 30.94 13.71
CA LYS A 46 13.76 30.09 13.84
C LYS A 46 12.48 30.84 13.44
N LYS A 47 12.37 32.12 13.81
CA LYS A 47 11.23 32.96 13.44
C LYS A 47 11.15 33.19 11.94
N LEU A 48 12.27 33.57 11.30
CA LEU A 48 12.30 33.77 9.85
C LEU A 48 11.91 32.48 9.10
N ALA A 49 12.43 31.33 9.53
CA ALA A 49 12.05 30.04 8.95
C ALA A 49 10.55 29.75 9.06
N LYS A 50 9.93 30.11 10.20
CA LYS A 50 8.49 29.99 10.39
C LYS A 50 7.70 30.95 9.48
N ASP A 51 8.12 32.21 9.39
CA ASP A 51 7.45 33.23 8.58
C ASP A 51 7.46 32.84 7.08
N ILE A 52 8.57 32.24 6.60
CA ILE A 52 8.68 31.67 5.25
C ILE A 52 7.67 30.53 5.04
N ASP A 53 7.61 29.58 5.97
CA ASP A 53 6.69 28.44 5.84
C ASP A 53 5.22 28.85 5.95
N ASP A 54 4.91 29.86 6.76
CA ASP A 54 3.56 30.39 6.89
C ASP A 54 3.14 31.14 5.60
N LYS A 55 4.03 31.91 4.97
CA LYS A 55 3.76 32.49 3.63
C LYS A 55 3.51 31.42 2.57
N ARG A 56 4.34 30.37 2.55
CA ARG A 56 4.13 29.22 1.66
C ARG A 56 2.77 28.56 1.89
N LYS A 57 2.34 28.41 3.14
CA LYS A 57 1.01 27.87 3.47
C LYS A 57 -0.09 28.81 2.99
N GLU A 58 0.02 30.11 3.26
CA GLU A 58 -0.96 31.12 2.83
C GLU A 58 -1.17 31.09 1.31
N GLU A 59 -0.09 31.09 0.53
CA GLU A 59 -0.16 31.01 -0.94
C GLU A 59 -0.75 29.68 -1.42
N LYS A 60 -0.40 28.57 -0.76
CA LYS A 60 -0.88 27.24 -1.13
C LYS A 60 -2.32 26.97 -0.70
N GLN A 61 -2.79 27.61 0.36
CA GLN A 61 -4.09 27.39 0.97
C GLN A 61 -5.27 27.53 -0.01
N PRO A 62 -5.40 28.60 -0.83
CA PRO A 62 -6.51 28.71 -1.78
C PRO A 62 -6.53 27.58 -2.81
N HIS A 63 -5.36 27.08 -3.24
CA HIS A 63 -5.29 25.95 -4.16
C HIS A 63 -5.67 24.62 -3.51
N LEU A 64 -5.29 24.41 -2.25
CA LEU A 64 -5.73 23.25 -1.48
C LEU A 64 -7.23 23.27 -1.23
N ASP A 65 -7.79 24.44 -0.91
CA ASP A 65 -9.22 24.58 -0.65
C ASP A 65 -10.04 24.44 -1.93
N ALA A 66 -9.57 25.00 -3.05
CA ALA A 66 -10.16 24.75 -4.36
C ALA A 66 -10.14 23.25 -4.72
N GLY A 67 -9.00 22.58 -4.49
CA GLY A 67 -8.89 21.12 -4.68
C GLY A 67 -9.90 20.35 -3.81
N ARG A 68 -9.99 20.69 -2.53
CA ARG A 68 -10.96 20.07 -1.59
C ARG A 68 -12.41 20.31 -1.99
N GLN A 69 -12.75 21.47 -2.54
CA GLN A 69 -14.11 21.76 -3.02
C GLN A 69 -14.47 20.91 -4.24
N ILE A 70 -13.53 20.77 -5.19
CA ILE A 70 -13.68 19.91 -6.36
C ILE A 70 -13.85 18.46 -5.89
N ASP A 71 -12.94 17.95 -5.06
CA ASP A 71 -13.00 16.61 -4.51
C ASP A 71 -14.30 16.39 -3.74
N GLY A 72 -14.74 17.35 -2.93
CA GLY A 72 -16.00 17.30 -2.19
C GLY A 72 -17.24 17.22 -3.10
N THR A 73 -17.17 17.79 -4.30
CA THR A 73 -18.25 17.72 -5.30
C THR A 73 -18.26 16.37 -6.02
N TYR A 74 -17.10 15.88 -6.43
CA TYR A 74 -17.01 14.68 -7.28
C TYR A 74 -16.94 13.37 -6.50
N ASN A 75 -16.31 13.33 -5.32
CA ASN A 75 -16.20 12.11 -4.53
C ASN A 75 -17.57 11.47 -4.22
N PRO A 76 -18.61 12.23 -3.80
CA PRO A 76 -19.94 11.66 -3.59
C PRO A 76 -20.56 11.10 -4.87
N LEU A 77 -20.32 11.72 -6.03
CA LEU A 77 -20.83 11.25 -7.33
C LEU A 77 -20.15 9.94 -7.74
N VAL A 78 -18.84 9.87 -7.59
CA VAL A 78 -18.05 8.66 -7.83
C VAL A 78 -18.48 7.55 -6.88
N ASP A 79 -18.69 7.86 -5.61
CA ASP A 79 -19.13 6.89 -4.61
C ASP A 79 -20.55 6.41 -4.88
N ALA A 80 -21.45 7.29 -5.32
CA ALA A 80 -22.81 6.91 -5.73
C ALA A 80 -22.78 5.95 -6.93
N ALA A 81 -21.96 6.25 -7.95
CA ALA A 81 -21.80 5.39 -9.12
C ALA A 81 -21.25 4.01 -8.74
N LYS A 82 -20.22 3.95 -7.88
CA LYS A 82 -19.68 2.67 -7.35
C LYS A 82 -20.72 1.89 -6.56
N LYS A 83 -21.48 2.57 -5.68
CA LYS A 83 -22.53 1.93 -4.88
C LYS A 83 -23.67 1.40 -5.73
N ALA A 84 -24.02 2.09 -6.82
CA ALA A 84 -25.09 1.65 -7.73
C ALA A 84 -24.81 0.27 -8.35
N VAL A 85 -23.55 -0.05 -8.62
CA VAL A 85 -23.15 -1.32 -9.24
C VAL A 85 -22.71 -2.39 -8.23
N ALA A 86 -22.53 -2.05 -6.95
CA ALA A 86 -21.99 -2.98 -5.94
C ALA A 86 -22.78 -4.30 -5.81
N ALA A 87 -24.10 -4.26 -5.95
CA ALA A 87 -24.93 -5.47 -5.95
C ALA A 87 -24.67 -6.35 -7.18
N VAL A 88 -24.50 -5.73 -8.36
CA VAL A 88 -24.18 -6.43 -9.62
C VAL A 88 -22.77 -7.00 -9.57
N GLU A 89 -21.78 -6.25 -9.05
CA GLU A 89 -20.42 -6.74 -8.84
C GLU A 89 -20.38 -7.97 -7.92
N LYS A 90 -21.14 -7.94 -6.81
CA LYS A 90 -21.26 -9.07 -5.90
C LYS A 90 -21.88 -10.29 -6.60
N ALA A 91 -22.96 -10.08 -7.37
CA ALA A 91 -23.63 -11.15 -8.12
C ALA A 91 -22.72 -11.74 -9.21
N LEU A 92 -22.02 -10.90 -9.97
CA LEU A 92 -21.07 -11.32 -10.98
C LEU A 92 -19.90 -12.08 -10.36
N THR A 93 -19.38 -11.61 -9.22
CA THR A 93 -18.32 -12.32 -8.48
C THR A 93 -18.79 -13.72 -8.05
N ALA A 94 -19.98 -13.82 -7.46
CA ALA A 94 -20.54 -15.11 -7.05
C ALA A 94 -20.74 -16.05 -8.24
N PHE A 95 -21.23 -15.53 -9.37
CA PHE A 95 -21.36 -16.28 -10.62
C PHE A 95 -20.01 -16.81 -11.12
N VAL A 96 -18.97 -15.97 -11.22
CA VAL A 96 -17.65 -16.41 -11.71
C VAL A 96 -16.99 -17.41 -10.75
N VAL A 97 -17.17 -17.24 -9.43
CA VAL A 97 -16.71 -18.23 -8.44
C VAL A 97 -17.41 -19.58 -8.65
N GLU A 98 -18.73 -19.56 -8.87
CA GLU A 98 -19.50 -20.77 -9.12
C GLU A 98 -19.12 -21.44 -10.44
N GLN A 99 -18.88 -20.66 -11.51
CA GLN A 99 -18.39 -21.19 -12.78
C GLN A 99 -17.00 -21.84 -12.64
N LYS A 100 -16.09 -21.23 -11.87
CA LYS A 100 -14.81 -21.87 -11.54
C LYS A 100 -14.99 -23.16 -10.74
N ARG A 101 -15.91 -23.20 -9.77
CA ARG A 101 -16.20 -24.41 -8.98
C ARG A 101 -16.67 -25.55 -9.89
N LYS A 102 -17.63 -25.27 -10.78
CA LYS A 102 -18.14 -26.25 -11.75
C LYS A 102 -17.04 -26.74 -12.70
N ALA A 103 -16.21 -25.84 -13.20
CA ALA A 103 -15.14 -26.20 -14.12
C ALA A 103 -14.02 -27.02 -13.44
N GLU A 104 -13.70 -26.71 -12.18
CA GLU A 104 -12.80 -27.51 -11.34
C GLU A 104 -13.37 -28.93 -11.11
N GLU A 105 -14.66 -29.04 -10.82
CA GLU A 105 -15.34 -30.34 -10.65
C GLU A 105 -15.34 -31.15 -11.95
N ALA A 106 -15.66 -30.51 -13.08
CA ALA A 106 -15.59 -31.13 -14.40
C ALA A 106 -14.17 -31.61 -14.73
N ARG A 107 -13.13 -30.81 -14.42
CA ARG A 107 -11.73 -31.20 -14.60
C ARG A 107 -11.39 -32.45 -13.79
N ARG A 108 -11.77 -32.49 -12.51
CA ARG A 108 -11.52 -33.65 -11.63
C ARG A 108 -12.23 -34.91 -12.12
N GLU A 109 -13.47 -34.78 -12.61
CA GLU A 109 -14.19 -35.92 -13.17
C GLU A 109 -13.56 -36.41 -14.47
N ALA A 110 -13.16 -35.51 -15.38
CA ALA A 110 -12.50 -35.87 -16.62
C ALA A 110 -11.13 -36.51 -16.37
N GLU A 111 -10.36 -36.00 -15.40
CA GLU A 111 -9.09 -36.58 -14.97
C GLU A 111 -9.28 -37.99 -14.37
N ARG A 112 -10.32 -38.18 -13.55
CA ARG A 112 -10.66 -39.51 -13.01
C ARG A 112 -11.02 -40.50 -14.12
N LYS A 113 -11.88 -40.09 -15.06
CA LYS A 113 -12.26 -40.93 -16.22
C LYS A 113 -11.06 -41.28 -17.08
N ALA A 114 -10.18 -40.31 -17.36
CA ALA A 114 -8.95 -40.56 -18.11
C ALA A 114 -8.02 -41.54 -17.40
N ALA A 115 -7.90 -41.46 -16.06
CA ALA A 115 -7.11 -42.39 -15.28
C ALA A 115 -7.71 -43.82 -15.29
N GLU A 116 -9.03 -43.95 -15.14
CA GLU A 116 -9.74 -45.23 -15.21
C GLU A 116 -9.60 -45.90 -16.58
N GLU A 117 -9.79 -45.15 -17.67
CA GLU A 117 -9.63 -45.68 -19.03
C GLU A 117 -8.18 -46.02 -19.37
N ALA A 118 -7.20 -45.25 -18.88
CA ALA A 118 -5.79 -45.59 -19.01
C ALA A 118 -5.43 -46.87 -18.25
N GLU A 119 -6.02 -47.11 -17.08
CA GLU A 119 -5.84 -48.36 -16.34
C GLU A 119 -6.47 -49.55 -17.07
N LYS A 120 -7.70 -49.40 -17.60
CA LYS A 120 -8.36 -50.43 -18.42
C LYS A 120 -7.54 -50.78 -19.66
N ALA A 121 -7.02 -49.78 -20.37
CA ALA A 121 -6.15 -49.99 -21.53
C ALA A 121 -4.88 -50.77 -21.16
N ARG A 122 -4.26 -50.48 -20.01
CA ARG A 122 -3.11 -51.26 -19.51
C ARG A 122 -3.48 -52.70 -19.19
N ARG A 123 -4.65 -52.95 -18.60
CA ARG A 123 -5.13 -54.30 -18.27
C ARG A 123 -5.46 -55.12 -19.52
N LEU A 124 -6.02 -54.49 -20.55
CA LEU A 124 -6.43 -55.13 -21.81
C LEU A 124 -5.33 -55.13 -22.89
N GLN A 125 -4.14 -54.61 -22.60
CA GLN A 125 -3.05 -54.48 -23.57
C GLN A 125 -2.63 -55.81 -24.21
N ASN A 126 -2.78 -56.92 -23.49
CA ASN A 126 -2.42 -58.26 -23.96
C ASN A 126 -3.58 -59.03 -24.61
N ASP A 127 -4.77 -58.42 -24.68
CA ASP A 127 -5.96 -59.02 -25.31
C ASP A 127 -6.07 -58.52 -26.76
N ALA A 128 -5.81 -59.40 -27.73
CA ALA A 128 -5.79 -59.05 -29.16
C ALA A 128 -7.14 -58.58 -29.71
N LEU A 129 -8.27 -58.88 -29.05
CA LEU A 129 -9.60 -58.45 -29.47
C LEU A 129 -10.02 -57.12 -28.86
N LEU A 130 -9.50 -56.78 -27.67
CA LEU A 130 -9.93 -55.61 -26.89
C LEU A 130 -8.88 -54.51 -26.77
N ALA A 131 -7.61 -54.77 -27.14
CA ALA A 131 -6.51 -53.81 -27.00
C ALA A 131 -6.70 -52.54 -27.83
N GLU A 132 -7.17 -52.66 -29.09
CA GLU A 132 -7.38 -51.49 -29.95
C GLU A 132 -8.53 -50.60 -29.45
N ASP A 133 -9.65 -51.20 -29.06
CA ASP A 133 -10.81 -50.49 -28.52
C ASP A 133 -10.48 -49.82 -27.18
N ALA A 134 -9.75 -50.51 -26.28
CA ALA A 134 -9.34 -49.96 -24.99
C ALA A 134 -8.31 -48.82 -25.16
N ALA A 135 -7.39 -48.95 -26.11
CA ALA A 135 -6.43 -47.88 -26.43
C ALA A 135 -7.13 -46.65 -27.04
N ALA A 136 -8.13 -46.85 -27.91
CA ALA A 136 -8.94 -45.78 -28.47
C ALA A 136 -9.76 -45.05 -27.40
N ALA A 137 -10.37 -45.79 -26.46
CA ALA A 137 -11.13 -45.23 -25.34
C ALA A 137 -10.22 -44.40 -24.40
N ALA A 138 -9.04 -44.90 -24.06
CA ALA A 138 -8.07 -44.15 -23.24
C ALA A 138 -7.62 -42.85 -23.91
N LYS A 139 -7.36 -42.87 -25.23
CA LYS A 139 -6.98 -41.68 -25.99
C LYS A 139 -8.11 -40.67 -26.10
N ALA A 140 -9.35 -41.13 -26.25
CA ALA A 140 -10.53 -40.27 -26.26
C ALA A 140 -10.73 -39.57 -24.90
N ALA A 141 -10.63 -40.32 -23.80
CA ALA A 141 -10.75 -39.78 -22.44
C ALA A 141 -9.61 -38.79 -22.10
N GLU A 142 -8.38 -39.05 -22.56
CA GLU A 142 -7.26 -38.11 -22.40
C GLU A 142 -7.50 -36.79 -23.16
N ASN A 143 -8.02 -36.87 -24.39
CA ASN A 143 -8.34 -35.68 -25.19
C ASN A 143 -9.47 -34.87 -24.56
N GLU A 144 -10.49 -35.54 -24.02
CA GLU A 144 -11.59 -34.89 -23.30
C GLU A 144 -11.09 -34.21 -22.02
N ALA A 145 -10.22 -34.85 -21.24
CA ALA A 145 -9.58 -34.23 -20.09
C ALA A 145 -8.76 -32.98 -20.46
N LYS A 146 -8.05 -32.99 -21.60
CA LYS A 146 -7.32 -31.81 -22.11
C LYS A 146 -8.26 -30.67 -22.52
N LEU A 147 -9.37 -30.98 -23.17
CA LEU A 147 -10.39 -29.98 -23.55
C LEU A 147 -11.02 -29.34 -22.31
N VAL A 148 -11.45 -30.15 -21.35
CA VAL A 148 -12.04 -29.67 -20.08
C VAL A 148 -11.04 -28.84 -19.27
N ALA A 149 -9.75 -29.24 -19.25
CA ALA A 149 -8.70 -28.44 -18.62
C ALA A 149 -8.45 -27.09 -19.31
N ALA A 150 -8.65 -27.00 -20.63
CA ALA A 150 -8.58 -25.73 -21.36
C ALA A 150 -9.80 -24.83 -21.06
N GLU A 151 -10.99 -25.43 -20.92
CA GLU A 151 -12.22 -24.73 -20.53
C GLU A 151 -12.15 -24.20 -19.09
N GLU A 152 -11.58 -24.96 -18.15
CA GLU A 152 -11.39 -24.52 -16.76
C GLU A 152 -10.54 -23.24 -16.66
N LYS A 153 -9.46 -23.16 -17.45
CA LYS A 153 -8.63 -21.94 -17.53
C LYS A 153 -9.41 -20.73 -18.02
N GLN A 154 -10.46 -20.92 -18.82
CA GLN A 154 -11.29 -19.86 -19.35
C GLN A 154 -12.49 -19.52 -18.46
N ALA A 155 -12.96 -20.46 -17.62
CA ALA A 155 -14.13 -20.30 -16.75
C ALA A 155 -13.99 -19.15 -15.73
N GLY A 156 -12.76 -18.68 -15.49
CA GLY A 156 -12.47 -17.52 -14.65
C GLY A 156 -12.67 -16.15 -15.29
N ASN A 157 -12.96 -16.10 -16.60
CA ASN A 157 -12.95 -14.87 -17.38
C ASN A 157 -14.33 -14.63 -18.03
N VAL A 158 -14.90 -13.46 -17.81
CA VAL A 158 -16.17 -13.03 -18.44
C VAL A 158 -15.88 -11.96 -19.47
N LYS A 159 -16.23 -12.20 -20.74
CA LYS A 159 -16.13 -11.21 -21.81
C LYS A 159 -17.25 -10.17 -21.68
N GLY A 160 -16.91 -8.89 -21.77
CA GLY A 160 -17.89 -7.80 -21.83
C GLY A 160 -18.59 -7.75 -23.20
N SER A 161 -19.85 -7.33 -23.22
CA SER A 161 -20.63 -7.16 -24.45
C SER A 161 -20.31 -5.86 -25.19
N GLU A 162 -19.87 -4.83 -24.48
CA GLU A 162 -19.64 -3.47 -25.02
C GLU A 162 -18.19 -3.23 -25.44
N GLY A 163 -17.42 -4.30 -25.72
CA GLY A 163 -16.01 -4.19 -26.12
C GLY A 163 -15.03 -3.88 -24.98
N PHE A 164 -15.50 -3.82 -23.74
CA PHE A 164 -14.63 -3.73 -22.56
C PHE A 164 -13.80 -5.01 -22.36
N ARG A 165 -12.62 -4.87 -21.76
CA ARG A 165 -11.73 -5.99 -21.41
C ARG A 165 -12.47 -7.00 -20.54
N ALA A 166 -12.14 -8.28 -20.72
CA ALA A 166 -12.73 -9.35 -19.93
C ALA A 166 -12.46 -9.15 -18.42
N SER A 167 -13.48 -9.38 -17.60
CA SER A 167 -13.37 -9.36 -16.14
C SER A 167 -12.91 -10.74 -15.64
N GLY A 168 -11.84 -10.76 -14.85
CA GLY A 168 -11.29 -11.98 -14.26
C GLY A 168 -11.14 -11.84 -12.75
N LEU A 169 -11.25 -12.95 -12.02
CA LEU A 169 -11.00 -12.97 -10.58
C LEU A 169 -9.50 -12.79 -10.28
N ARG A 170 -9.17 -11.85 -9.39
CA ARG A 170 -7.81 -11.65 -8.86
C ARG A 170 -7.67 -12.29 -7.49
N THR A 171 -6.72 -13.21 -7.33
CA THR A 171 -6.35 -13.75 -6.02
C THR A 171 -5.53 -12.71 -5.25
N VAL A 172 -6.10 -12.17 -4.16
CA VAL A 172 -5.40 -11.27 -3.24
C VAL A 172 -5.04 -12.04 -1.98
N ARG A 173 -3.75 -12.23 -1.71
CA ARG A 173 -3.27 -12.86 -0.47
C ARG A 173 -3.04 -11.76 0.57
N LYS A 174 -3.84 -11.75 1.63
CA LYS A 174 -3.68 -10.84 2.76
C LYS A 174 -3.20 -11.61 3.98
N ALA A 175 -2.33 -11.01 4.78
CA ALA A 175 -1.95 -11.56 6.07
C ALA A 175 -3.14 -11.43 7.04
N LYS A 176 -3.50 -12.52 7.71
CA LYS A 176 -4.39 -12.53 8.87
C LYS A 176 -3.52 -12.80 10.10
N ILE A 177 -3.53 -11.87 11.05
CA ILE A 177 -2.79 -12.04 12.30
C ILE A 177 -3.47 -13.16 13.10
N THR A 178 -2.76 -14.24 13.35
CA THR A 178 -3.22 -15.37 14.17
C THR A 178 -2.61 -15.33 15.56
N ASN A 179 -1.35 -14.92 15.66
CA ASN A 179 -0.64 -14.74 16.92
C ASN A 179 0.22 -13.47 16.82
N ALA A 180 -0.16 -12.45 17.58
CA ALA A 180 0.51 -11.15 17.56
C ALA A 180 1.95 -11.23 18.10
N THR A 181 2.19 -12.02 19.16
CA THR A 181 3.52 -12.18 19.75
C THR A 181 4.49 -12.78 18.74
N MET A 182 4.09 -13.85 18.06
CA MET A 182 4.95 -14.46 17.02
C MET A 182 5.19 -13.52 15.84
N LEU A 183 4.19 -12.72 15.46
CA LEU A 183 4.33 -11.72 14.40
C LEU A 183 5.38 -10.66 14.77
N VAL A 184 5.29 -10.12 15.99
CA VAL A 184 6.22 -9.11 16.48
C VAL A 184 7.62 -9.70 16.61
N THR A 185 7.77 -10.90 17.18
CA THR A 185 9.08 -11.58 17.24
C THR A 185 9.67 -11.83 15.85
N HIS A 186 8.85 -12.14 14.85
CA HIS A 186 9.34 -12.32 13.47
C HIS A 186 9.84 -11.01 12.85
N TYR A 187 9.23 -9.87 13.18
CA TYR A 187 9.56 -8.56 12.61
C TYR A 187 10.41 -7.66 13.51
N MET A 188 10.75 -8.07 14.73
CA MET A 188 11.41 -7.22 15.74
C MET A 188 12.75 -6.62 15.27
N SER A 189 13.47 -7.31 14.38
CA SER A 189 14.77 -6.84 13.87
C SER A 189 14.64 -5.92 12.64
N ARG A 190 13.43 -5.65 12.15
CA ARG A 190 13.25 -4.74 11.01
C ARG A 190 13.40 -3.29 11.46
N PRO A 191 14.12 -2.44 10.68
CA PRO A 191 14.30 -1.02 11.02
C PRO A 191 12.98 -0.28 11.29
N GLU A 192 11.97 -0.50 10.45
CA GLU A 192 10.64 0.13 10.59
C GLU A 192 9.95 -0.18 11.93
N VAL A 193 10.16 -1.40 12.47
CA VAL A 193 9.58 -1.81 13.77
C VAL A 193 10.38 -1.19 14.91
N ILE A 194 11.70 -1.12 14.79
CA ILE A 194 12.57 -0.47 15.77
C ILE A 194 12.25 1.03 15.85
N GLU A 195 12.13 1.72 14.71
CA GLU A 195 11.72 3.13 14.63
C GLU A 195 10.33 3.37 15.23
N LEU A 196 9.40 2.43 15.05
CA LEU A 196 8.08 2.48 15.68
C LEU A 196 8.18 2.35 17.20
N CYS A 197 8.97 1.40 17.70
CA CYS A 197 9.20 1.22 19.14
C CYS A 197 9.90 2.44 19.75
N GLU A 198 10.90 3.01 19.08
CA GLU A 198 11.60 4.23 19.52
C GLU A 198 10.63 5.42 19.62
N ARG A 199 9.76 5.61 18.61
CA ARG A 199 8.76 6.68 18.63
C ARG A 199 7.77 6.54 19.78
N LEU A 200 7.36 5.32 20.10
CA LEU A 200 6.47 5.03 21.23
C LEU A 200 7.19 5.30 22.55
N ALA A 201 8.42 4.82 22.72
CA ALA A 201 9.22 5.07 23.90
C ALA A 201 9.44 6.57 24.15
N ASN A 202 9.78 7.33 23.10
CA ASN A 202 9.92 8.78 23.20
C ASN A 202 8.60 9.50 23.54
N ALA A 203 7.46 8.98 23.10
CA ALA A 203 6.15 9.53 23.49
C ALA A 203 5.87 9.30 24.99
N ASP A 204 6.18 8.11 25.50
CA ASP A 204 6.00 7.76 26.91
C ASP A 204 6.93 8.58 27.82
N ILE A 205 8.20 8.77 27.44
CA ILE A 205 9.16 9.63 28.15
C ILE A 205 8.66 11.07 28.23
N ARG A 206 8.14 11.62 27.12
CA ARG A 206 7.57 12.98 27.11
C ARG A 206 6.33 13.08 28.00
N ALA A 207 5.47 12.07 27.99
CA ALA A 207 4.26 12.04 28.80
C ALA A 207 4.58 12.03 30.31
N ALA A 208 5.71 11.45 30.70
CA ALA A 208 6.15 11.36 32.09
C ALA A 208 6.65 12.68 32.69
N LYS A 209 6.88 13.73 31.89
CA LYS A 209 7.23 15.09 32.36
C LYS A 209 8.39 15.11 33.38
N GLY A 210 9.44 14.34 33.15
CA GLY A 210 10.61 14.26 34.03
C GLY A 210 10.47 13.28 35.19
N ALA A 211 9.37 12.53 35.29
CA ALA A 211 9.31 11.36 36.15
C ALA A 211 10.12 10.20 35.55
N GLN A 212 10.71 9.37 36.40
CA GLN A 212 11.47 8.20 35.98
C GLN A 212 10.58 7.21 35.22
N VAL A 213 10.96 6.89 33.97
CA VAL A 213 10.28 5.87 33.16
C VAL A 213 11.21 4.68 32.98
N ALA A 214 10.78 3.50 33.43
CA ALA A 214 11.51 2.25 33.25
C ALA A 214 10.97 1.50 32.03
N ILE A 215 11.56 1.72 30.86
CA ILE A 215 11.26 0.98 29.63
C ILE A 215 12.39 -0.04 29.39
N PRO A 216 12.10 -1.34 29.27
CA PRO A 216 13.13 -2.35 29.01
C PRO A 216 13.88 -2.11 27.69
N GLY A 217 15.21 -2.22 27.71
CA GLY A 217 16.05 -2.20 26.50
C GLY A 217 16.38 -0.82 25.95
N ILE A 218 16.05 0.26 26.67
CA ILE A 218 16.45 1.62 26.32
C ILE A 218 17.17 2.28 27.50
N GLU A 219 18.02 3.24 27.18
CA GLU A 219 18.61 4.18 28.14
C GLU A 219 18.03 5.56 27.85
N VAL A 220 17.53 6.24 28.88
CA VAL A 220 17.04 7.61 28.74
C VAL A 220 18.24 8.54 28.80
N VAL A 221 18.60 9.11 27.65
CA VAL A 221 19.68 10.11 27.56
C VAL A 221 19.05 11.50 27.65
N GLU A 222 19.39 12.23 28.72
CA GLU A 222 19.02 13.63 28.87
C GLU A 222 20.06 14.49 28.15
N THR A 223 19.61 15.30 27.18
CA THR A 223 20.46 16.28 26.51
C THR A 223 19.77 17.62 26.55
N ASP A 224 20.41 18.58 27.20
CA ASP A 224 19.96 19.96 27.22
C ASP A 224 20.10 20.53 25.81
N THR A 225 18.96 20.74 25.15
CA THR A 225 18.87 21.32 23.82
C THR A 225 18.12 22.64 23.90
N LEU A 226 18.61 23.65 23.19
CA LEU A 226 17.99 24.97 23.17
C LEU A 226 16.67 24.91 22.37
N VAL A 227 15.55 25.07 23.07
CA VAL A 227 14.18 25.11 22.51
C VAL A 227 13.98 26.29 21.57
#